data_AF-A0AAJ1BCN8-F1
#
_entry.id   AF-A0AAJ1BCN8-F1
#
_cell.length_a   1.000
_cell.length_b   1.000
_cell.length_c   1.000
_cell.angle_alpha   90.00
_cell.angle_beta   90.00
_cell.angle_gamma   90.00
#
_symmetry.space_group_name_H-M   'P 1'
#
loop_
_entity.id
_entity.type
_entity.pdbx_description
1 polymer ?
#
loop_
_entity_poly.entity_id
_entity_poly.type
_entity_poly.pdbx_seq_one_letter_code
_entity_poly.pdbx_strand_id
1 'polypeptide(L)'
;METIFENAADFTERYIRYNWDRNLRDDTSRQWCPKWWCHPEAYTRITFLWAWYEFAFTSDSYSEMAQWLQFFDYEMDALTQPGGCFRHCVGDHSDAVAYQAEEFPLTPAIDALAFQSEENKQQ
;
A
#
# COMPACT_ATOMS: atom_id res chain seq x y z
N MET A 1 -21.00 3.73 11.64
CA MET A 1 -20.96 2.74 10.54
C MET A 1 -20.10 1.62 11.05
N GLU A 2 -20.64 0.41 11.12
CA GLU A 2 -19.92 -0.77 11.59
C GLU A 2 -19.04 -1.27 10.44
N THR A 3 -17.75 -1.48 10.70
CA THR A 3 -16.81 -2.02 9.71
C THR A 3 -16.74 -3.55 9.83
N ILE A 4 -16.47 -4.25 8.74
CA ILE A 4 -16.26 -5.71 8.76
C ILE A 4 -14.93 -6.04 9.43
N PHE A 5 -13.92 -5.23 9.12
CA PHE A 5 -12.59 -5.30 9.67
C PHE A 5 -12.31 -4.05 10.50
N GLU A 6 -11.75 -4.24 11.68
CA GLU A 6 -11.54 -3.13 12.63
C GLU A 6 -10.45 -2.16 12.15
N ASN A 7 -9.45 -2.67 11.45
CA ASN A 7 -8.29 -1.92 10.96
C ASN A 7 -7.52 -2.73 9.90
N ALA A 8 -6.45 -2.14 9.37
CA ALA A 8 -5.57 -2.76 8.40
C ALA A 8 -4.94 -4.10 8.87
N ALA A 9 -4.68 -4.26 10.17
CA ALA A 9 -4.14 -5.52 10.71
C ALA A 9 -5.20 -6.62 10.72
N ASP A 10 -6.40 -6.33 11.19
CA ASP A 10 -7.53 -7.25 11.15
C ASP A 10 -7.88 -7.67 9.71
N PHE A 11 -7.88 -6.69 8.78
CA PHE A 11 -8.04 -6.94 7.34
C PHE A 11 -6.95 -7.86 6.78
N THR A 12 -5.68 -7.63 7.15
CA THR A 12 -4.58 -8.47 6.69
C THR A 12 -4.71 -9.90 7.20
N GLU A 13 -5.07 -10.07 8.47
CA GLU A 13 -5.15 -11.38 9.12
C GLU A 13 -6.33 -12.21 8.65
N ARG A 14 -7.49 -11.58 8.41
CA ARG A 14 -8.74 -12.28 8.09
C ARG A 14 -9.13 -12.23 6.62
N TYR A 15 -8.68 -11.23 5.87
CA TYR A 15 -8.96 -11.14 4.43
C TYR A 15 -7.73 -11.55 3.61
N ILE A 16 -6.64 -10.77 3.66
CA ILE A 16 -5.48 -10.95 2.77
C ILE A 16 -4.90 -12.35 2.90
N ARG A 17 -4.66 -12.81 4.15
CA ARG A 17 -4.10 -14.13 4.45
C ARG A 17 -4.83 -15.28 3.75
N TYR A 18 -6.15 -15.18 3.59
CA TYR A 18 -6.98 -16.27 3.09
C TYR A 18 -7.47 -16.06 1.65
N ASN A 19 -7.51 -14.82 1.16
CA ASN A 19 -7.99 -14.50 -0.18
C ASN A 19 -6.87 -14.24 -1.18
N TRP A 20 -5.64 -13.95 -0.72
CA TRP A 20 -4.47 -13.82 -1.57
C TRP A 20 -3.57 -15.04 -1.51
N ASP A 21 -3.95 -16.08 -2.25
CA ASP A 21 -3.21 -17.35 -2.35
C ASP A 21 -2.50 -17.49 -3.70
N ARG A 22 -1.70 -16.48 -4.09
CA ARG A 22 -0.85 -16.58 -5.31
C ARG A 22 0.43 -17.39 -5.06
N ASN A 23 0.31 -18.44 -4.26
CA ASN A 23 1.28 -19.50 -4.10
C ASN A 23 2.68 -19.03 -3.68
N LEU A 24 2.76 -18.19 -2.63
CA LEU A 24 4.02 -17.80 -1.97
C LEU A 24 4.87 -19.01 -1.50
N ARG A 25 4.29 -20.22 -1.48
CA ARG A 25 4.97 -21.48 -1.13
C ARG A 25 5.77 -22.07 -2.30
N ASP A 26 5.28 -21.93 -3.53
CA ASP A 26 5.90 -22.52 -4.73
C ASP A 26 6.61 -21.45 -5.59
N ASP A 27 6.13 -20.21 -5.56
CA ASP A 27 6.74 -19.07 -6.22
C ASP A 27 7.63 -18.27 -5.27
N THR A 28 8.91 -18.63 -5.26
CA THR A 28 9.95 -17.91 -4.49
C THR A 28 10.26 -16.50 -5.03
N SER A 29 9.72 -16.11 -6.18
CA SER A 29 9.95 -14.77 -6.74
C SER A 29 9.17 -13.69 -5.98
N ARG A 30 8.08 -14.08 -5.31
CA ARG A 30 7.27 -13.16 -4.49
C ARG A 30 7.65 -13.25 -3.02
N GLN A 31 7.65 -12.09 -2.36
CA GLN A 31 8.01 -11.98 -0.95
C GLN A 31 6.85 -11.41 -0.15
N TRP A 32 6.71 -11.90 1.09
CA TRP A 32 5.80 -11.33 2.08
C TRP A 32 6.58 -11.04 3.35
N CYS A 33 6.45 -9.82 3.89
CA CYS A 33 7.07 -9.49 5.16
C CYS A 33 6.13 -9.82 6.33
N PRO A 34 6.55 -10.64 7.31
CA PRO A 34 5.74 -10.94 8.50
C PRO A 34 5.53 -9.71 9.40
N LYS A 35 6.38 -8.68 9.27
CA LYS A 35 6.25 -7.38 9.94
C LYS A 35 5.93 -6.26 8.94
N TRP A 36 5.00 -6.51 8.03
CA TRP A 36 4.65 -5.57 6.95
C TRP A 36 4.38 -4.13 7.44
N TRP A 37 3.84 -3.96 8.65
CA TRP A 37 3.57 -2.64 9.25
C TRP A 37 4.85 -1.83 9.54
N CYS A 38 6.02 -2.45 9.58
CA CYS A 38 7.31 -1.78 9.70
C CYS A 38 7.78 -1.13 8.39
N HIS A 39 7.07 -1.35 7.28
CA HIS A 39 7.33 -0.70 5.99
C HIS A 39 6.30 0.42 5.77
N PRO A 40 6.68 1.71 5.79
CA PRO A 40 5.73 2.81 5.61
C PRO A 40 4.92 2.74 4.32
N GLU A 41 5.55 2.30 3.23
CA GLU A 41 4.89 2.06 1.95
C GLU A 41 3.82 0.97 2.08
N ALA A 42 4.16 -0.21 2.62
CA ALA A 42 3.19 -1.29 2.78
C ALA A 42 2.06 -0.93 3.74
N TYR A 43 2.39 -0.26 4.85
CA TYR A 43 1.40 0.22 5.82
C TYR A 43 0.35 1.11 5.13
N THR A 44 0.81 2.06 4.32
CA THR A 44 -0.06 2.97 3.57
C THR A 44 -0.94 2.21 2.58
N ARG A 45 -0.35 1.36 1.74
CA ARG A 45 -1.07 0.57 0.72
C ARG A 45 -2.16 -0.32 1.33
N ILE A 46 -1.81 -1.10 2.36
CA ILE A 46 -2.75 -2.01 3.02
C ILE A 46 -3.84 -1.24 3.76
N THR A 47 -3.51 -0.09 4.37
CA THR A 47 -4.50 0.78 5.01
C THR A 47 -5.53 1.30 4.00
N PHE A 48 -5.09 1.74 2.83
CA PHE A 48 -6.00 2.18 1.77
C PHE A 48 -6.83 1.04 1.18
N LEU A 49 -6.24 -0.15 1.01
CA LEU A 49 -6.98 -1.34 0.58
C LEU A 49 -8.11 -1.68 1.53
N TRP A 50 -7.83 -1.68 2.84
CA TRP A 50 -8.83 -1.91 3.88
C TRP A 50 -9.92 -0.82 3.86
N ALA A 51 -9.53 0.46 3.87
CA ALA A 51 -10.48 1.55 3.89
C ALA A 51 -11.40 1.56 2.66
N TRP A 52 -10.85 1.27 1.48
CA TRP A 52 -11.65 1.14 0.26
C TRP A 52 -12.53 -0.12 0.30
N TYR A 53 -12.06 -1.25 0.86
CA TYR A 53 -12.91 -2.43 1.03
C TYR A 53 -14.15 -2.11 1.86
N GLU A 54 -13.98 -1.45 3.01
CA GLU A 54 -15.10 -1.06 3.87
C GLU A 54 -16.07 -0.11 3.15
N PHE A 55 -15.54 0.87 2.42
CA PHE A 55 -16.36 1.77 1.60
C PHE A 55 -17.13 1.01 0.50
N ALA A 56 -16.43 0.19 -0.27
CA ALA A 56 -17.00 -0.56 -1.38
C ALA A 56 -18.08 -1.53 -0.89
N PHE A 57 -17.84 -2.22 0.22
CA PHE A 57 -18.80 -3.14 0.80
C PHE A 57 -20.04 -2.41 1.34
N THR A 58 -19.83 -1.32 2.09
CA THR A 58 -20.95 -0.54 2.66
C THR A 58 -21.76 0.22 1.59
N SER A 59 -21.17 0.48 0.43
CA SER A 59 -21.88 1.11 -0.70
C SER A 59 -22.93 0.21 -1.38
N ASP A 60 -22.90 -1.11 -1.12
CA ASP A 60 -23.73 -2.12 -1.79
C ASP A 60 -23.69 -2.01 -3.33
N SER A 61 -22.55 -1.56 -3.87
CA SER A 61 -22.36 -1.33 -5.29
C SER A 61 -21.43 -2.38 -5.88
N TYR A 62 -21.99 -3.24 -6.75
CA TYR A 62 -21.20 -4.23 -7.48
C TYR A 62 -20.09 -3.59 -8.33
N SER A 63 -20.31 -2.40 -8.89
CA SER A 63 -19.26 -1.70 -9.65
C SER A 63 -18.14 -1.21 -8.75
N GLU A 64 -18.45 -0.80 -7.51
CA GLU A 64 -17.44 -0.35 -6.56
C GLU A 64 -16.60 -1.54 -6.06
N MET A 65 -17.26 -2.64 -5.69
CA MET A 65 -16.57 -3.88 -5.32
C MET A 65 -15.73 -4.46 -6.46
N ALA A 66 -16.18 -4.35 -7.72
CA ALA A 66 -15.41 -4.80 -8.87
C ALA A 66 -14.16 -3.93 -9.11
N GLN A 67 -14.26 -2.61 -8.95
CA GLN A 67 -13.11 -1.71 -9.03
C GLN A 67 -12.11 -1.96 -7.90
N TRP A 68 -12.62 -2.11 -6.67
CA TRP A 68 -11.81 -2.47 -5.52
C TRP A 68 -11.05 -3.78 -5.75
N LEU A 69 -11.70 -4.81 -6.31
CA LEU A 69 -11.06 -6.10 -6.59
C LEU A 69 -9.92 -5.98 -7.62
N GLN A 70 -10.09 -5.16 -8.66
CA GLN A 70 -9.01 -4.91 -9.62
C GLN A 70 -7.83 -4.17 -8.98
N PHE A 71 -8.11 -3.21 -8.09
CA PHE A 71 -7.09 -2.49 -7.36
C PHE A 71 -6.37 -3.38 -6.32
N PHE A 72 -7.10 -4.30 -5.69
CA PHE A 72 -6.53 -5.29 -4.78
C PHE A 72 -5.43 -6.11 -5.45
N ASP A 73 -5.68 -6.66 -6.63
CA ASP A 73 -4.67 -7.40 -7.40
C ASP A 73 -3.42 -6.56 -7.67
N TYR A 74 -3.61 -5.30 -8.09
CA TYR A 74 -2.52 -4.36 -8.39
C TYR A 74 -1.65 -4.06 -7.15
N GLU A 75 -2.29 -3.74 -6.03
CA GLU A 75 -1.57 -3.43 -4.78
C GLU A 75 -0.86 -4.66 -4.22
N MET A 76 -1.48 -5.84 -4.29
CA MET A 76 -0.83 -7.07 -3.85
C MET A 76 0.38 -7.43 -4.71
N ASP A 77 0.34 -7.13 -6.02
CA ASP A 77 1.52 -7.22 -6.89
C ASP A 77 2.60 -6.20 -6.51
N ALA A 78 2.23 -4.93 -6.28
CA ALA A 78 3.15 -3.88 -5.85
C ALA A 78 3.86 -4.20 -4.53
N LEU A 79 3.17 -4.87 -3.61
CA LEU A 79 3.73 -5.33 -2.34
C LEU A 79 4.71 -6.49 -2.54
N THR A 80 4.32 -7.51 -3.30
CA THR A 80 4.95 -8.85 -3.23
C THR A 80 5.91 -9.19 -4.37
N GLN A 81 5.82 -8.54 -5.53
CA GLN A 81 6.65 -8.87 -6.69
C GLN A 81 8.16 -8.69 -6.41
N PRO A 82 9.09 -9.26 -7.21
CA PRO A 82 10.54 -9.14 -6.98
C PRO A 82 11.08 -7.71 -6.83
N GLY A 83 10.44 -6.72 -7.45
CA GLY A 83 10.79 -5.29 -7.31
C GLY A 83 9.91 -4.52 -6.32
N GLY A 84 8.98 -5.19 -5.66
CA GLY A 84 7.95 -4.60 -4.81
C GLY A 84 8.46 -4.17 -3.44
N CYS A 85 7.52 -3.77 -2.59
CA CYS A 85 7.79 -3.27 -1.25
C CYS A 85 8.59 -4.27 -0.38
N PHE A 86 8.29 -5.56 -0.50
CA PHE A 86 8.89 -6.62 0.31
C PHE A 86 10.12 -7.28 -0.33
N ARG A 87 10.68 -6.74 -1.41
CA ARG A 87 11.80 -7.35 -2.16
C ARG A 87 13.03 -7.75 -1.33
N HIS A 88 13.24 -7.11 -0.19
CA HIS A 88 14.37 -7.40 0.72
C HIS A 88 14.01 -8.31 1.91
N CYS A 89 12.75 -8.70 2.06
CA CYS A 89 12.24 -9.50 3.18
C CYS A 89 12.23 -11.00 2.85
N VAL A 90 13.38 -11.53 2.42
CA VAL A 90 13.48 -12.95 2.01
C VAL A 90 13.57 -13.84 3.25
N GLY A 91 12.48 -14.52 3.59
CA GLY A 91 12.40 -15.45 4.71
C GLY A 91 12.27 -14.82 6.10
N ASP A 92 12.61 -13.53 6.26
CA ASP A 92 12.38 -12.73 7.47
C ASP A 92 12.23 -11.24 7.13
N HIS A 93 11.82 -10.44 8.11
CA HIS A 93 11.76 -8.99 8.05
C HIS A 93 13.14 -8.36 7.82
N SER A 94 13.21 -7.41 6.90
CA SER A 94 14.33 -6.51 6.71
C SER A 94 13.82 -5.09 6.86
N ASP A 95 14.50 -4.27 7.67
CA ASP A 95 14.06 -2.89 7.89
C ASP A 95 13.97 -2.14 6.58
N ALA A 96 12.89 -1.38 6.41
CA ALA A 96 12.76 -0.48 5.29
C ALA A 96 13.91 0.53 5.38
N VAL A 97 14.86 0.44 4.44
CA VAL A 97 15.82 1.51 4.22
C VAL A 97 15.02 2.62 3.56
N ALA A 98 14.52 3.56 4.38
CA ALA A 98 14.04 4.83 3.85
C ALA A 98 15.18 5.38 2.98
N TYR A 99 14.85 5.83 1.76
CA TYR A 99 15.82 6.51 0.92
C TYR A 99 16.52 7.56 1.79
N GLN A 100 17.83 7.38 1.97
CA GLN A 100 18.61 8.41 2.64
C GLN A 100 18.50 9.67 1.76
N ALA A 101 18.47 10.85 2.37
CA ALA A 101 18.27 12.09 1.61
C ALA A 101 19.33 12.27 0.51
N GLU A 102 20.52 11.69 0.71
CA GLU A 102 21.63 11.65 -0.23
C GLU A 102 21.36 10.74 -1.44
N GLU A 103 20.55 9.69 -1.28
CA GLU A 103 20.17 8.73 -2.33
C GLU A 103 18.92 9.17 -3.11
N PHE A 104 18.14 10.09 -2.54
CA PHE A 104 16.99 10.71 -3.19
C PHE A 104 17.25 12.21 -3.35
N PRO A 105 18.05 12.61 -4.36
CA PRO A 105 18.49 13.99 -4.55
C PRO A 105 17.30 14.87 -4.97
N LEU A 106 16.51 15.29 -3.99
CA LEU A 106 15.48 16.29 -4.16
C LEU A 106 16.09 17.67 -3.98
N THR A 107 15.86 18.53 -4.96
CA THR A 107 15.85 19.96 -4.69
C THR A 107 14.49 20.28 -4.06
N PRO A 108 14.42 20.86 -2.85
CA PRO A 108 13.15 21.18 -2.22
C PRO A 108 12.30 22.11 -3.12
N ALA A 109 11.29 21.53 -3.76
CA ALA A 109 10.36 22.28 -4.61
C ALA A 109 9.29 23.02 -3.80
N ILE A 110 9.18 22.75 -2.49
CA ILE A 110 8.20 23.39 -1.62
C ILE A 110 8.37 24.92 -1.62
N ASP A 111 9.61 25.40 -1.59
CA ASP A 111 9.92 26.83 -1.63
C ASP A 111 9.68 27.43 -3.03
N ALA A 112 9.97 26.66 -4.09
CA ALA A 112 9.76 27.08 -5.48
C ALA A 112 8.27 27.13 -5.87
N LEU A 113 7.46 26.21 -5.37
CA LEU A 113 6.02 26.12 -5.65
C LEU A 113 5.18 27.01 -4.71
N ALA A 114 5.68 27.37 -3.53
CA ALA A 114 5.03 28.36 -2.67
C ALA A 114 4.90 29.73 -3.37
N PHE A 115 5.88 30.11 -4.20
CA PHE A 115 5.92 31.38 -4.94
C PHE A 115 4.84 31.51 -6.03
N GLN A 116 4.42 30.40 -6.65
CA GLN A 116 3.42 30.42 -7.72
C GLN A 116 1.99 30.73 -7.20
N SER A 117 1.76 30.65 -5.89
CA SER A 117 0.45 30.90 -5.29
C SER A 117 0.19 32.37 -4.94
N GLU A 118 1.24 33.19 -4.83
CA GLU A 118 1.14 34.62 -4.50
C GLU A 118 1.03 35.49 -5.78
N GLU A 119 1.78 35.17 -6.83
CA GLU A 119 1.72 35.89 -8.12
C GLU A 119 0.39 35.66 -8.85
N ASN A 120 -0.18 34.45 -8.78
CA ASN A 120 -1.48 34.12 -9.37
C ASN A 120 -2.68 34.75 -8.63
N LYS A 121 -2.47 35.38 -7.45
CA LYS A 121 -3.50 36.16 -6.75
C LYS A 121 -3.49 37.64 -7.14
N GLN A 122 -2.51 38.09 -7.92
CA GLN A 122 -2.36 39.48 -8.37
C GLN A 122 -2.75 39.69 -9.84
N GLN A 123 -3.20 38.64 -10.54
CA GLN A 123 -3.81 38.68 -11.88
C GLN A 123 -5.31 38.38 -11.79
#